data_AF-A0A6A6V543-F1
#
_entry.id   AF-A0A6A6V543-F1
#
_cell.length_a   1.000
_cell.length_b   1.000
_cell.length_c   1.000
_cell.angle_alpha   90.00
_cell.angle_beta   90.00
_cell.angle_gamma   90.00
#
_symmetry.space_group_name_H-M   'P 1'
#
loop_
_entity.id
_entity.type
_entity.pdbx_description
1 polymer ?
#
loop_
_entity_poly.entity_id
_entity_poly.type
_entity_poly.pdbx_seq_one_letter_code
_entity_poly.pdbx_strand_id
1 'polypeptide(L)'
;MQSPSASYWLSTAYALLHSSSNSFHYQYSVPFASHGEDATGYFGPAKPNQPRAFALMFRRISGKGFVRRSDLSVEGQRFPAWKAGRDSRVLNLNTTGGVPYELETQYGVTVTQFHDPGVRAKVSTVDAIKLEGGNGVSYGRSR
;
A
#
# COMPACT_ATOMS: atom_id res chain seq x y z
N MET A 1 12.75 17.13 14.25
CA MET A 1 12.64 15.67 14.41
C MET A 1 11.24 15.28 13.94
N GLN A 2 11.08 14.62 12.79
CA GLN A 2 9.76 14.11 12.39
C GLN A 2 9.65 12.67 12.91
N SER A 3 8.67 12.44 13.78
CA SER A 3 8.26 11.09 14.13
C SER A 3 7.82 10.35 12.86
N PRO A 4 8.06 9.03 12.74
CA PRO A 4 7.46 8.25 11.65
C PRO A 4 5.94 8.47 11.64
N SER A 5 5.31 8.32 10.47
CA SER A 5 3.86 8.39 10.35
C SER A 5 3.20 7.51 11.42
N ALA A 6 2.01 7.90 11.91
CA ALA A 6 1.34 7.18 12.99
C ALA A 6 1.14 5.68 12.67
N SER A 7 0.92 5.35 11.39
CA SER A 7 0.78 3.97 10.92
C SER A 7 2.09 3.17 10.98
N TYR A 8 3.24 3.80 10.71
CA TYR A 8 4.56 3.16 10.83
C TYR A 8 4.97 2.99 12.28
N TRP A 9 4.66 3.97 13.13
CA TRP A 9 4.83 3.84 14.58
C TRP A 9 4.04 2.64 15.11
N LEU A 10 2.76 2.53 14.75
CA LEU A 10 1.91 1.41 15.19
C LEU A 10 2.44 0.07 14.69
N SER A 11 2.85 -0.01 13.42
CA SER A 11 3.41 -1.24 12.84
C SER A 11 4.70 -1.66 13.56
N THR A 12 5.55 -0.69 13.88
CA THR A 12 6.78 -0.89 14.64
C THR A 12 6.51 -1.33 16.07
N ALA A 13 5.62 -0.64 16.78
CA ALA A 13 5.23 -0.99 18.14
C ALA A 13 4.64 -2.41 18.20
N TYR A 14 3.75 -2.75 17.27
CA TYR A 14 3.17 -4.09 17.19
C TYR A 14 4.24 -5.17 16.99
N ALA A 15 5.15 -4.97 16.04
CA ALA A 15 6.22 -5.95 15.75
C ALA A 15 7.21 -6.10 16.91
N LEU A 16 7.48 -5.03 17.68
CA LEU A 16 8.35 -5.08 18.86
C LEU A 16 7.68 -5.75 20.06
N LEU A 17 6.39 -5.50 20.27
CA LEU A 17 5.63 -6.04 21.41
C LEU A 17 5.17 -7.49 21.18
N HIS A 18 4.97 -7.90 19.93
CA HIS A 18 4.46 -9.21 19.55
C HIS A 18 5.40 -9.90 18.56
N SER A 19 6.62 -10.22 19.01
CA SER A 19 7.68 -10.78 18.16
C SER A 19 7.38 -12.15 17.55
N SER A 20 6.37 -12.87 18.06
CA SER A 20 5.87 -14.13 17.49
C SER A 20 4.78 -13.95 16.43
N SER A 21 4.28 -12.72 16.24
CA SER A 21 3.22 -12.40 15.29
C SER A 21 3.77 -11.63 14.09
N ASN A 22 3.27 -11.95 12.90
CA ASN A 22 3.54 -11.16 11.71
C ASN A 22 2.52 -10.04 11.57
N SER A 23 2.98 -8.81 11.36
CA SER A 23 2.18 -7.71 10.82
C SER A 23 2.60 -7.39 9.39
N PHE A 24 1.72 -6.76 8.64
CA PHE A 24 1.96 -6.39 7.25
C PHE A 24 1.50 -4.96 7.02
N HIS A 25 2.16 -4.25 6.12
CA HIS A 25 1.90 -2.84 5.85
C HIS A 25 1.85 -2.60 4.34
N TYR A 26 0.83 -1.88 3.89
CA TYR A 26 0.72 -1.44 2.49
C TYR A 26 0.57 0.07 2.41
N GLN A 27 1.06 0.64 1.31
CA GLN A 27 0.77 1.98 0.84
C GLN A 27 -0.13 1.86 -0.39
N TYR A 28 -1.21 2.63 -0.44
CA TYR A 28 -2.00 2.79 -1.65
C TYR A 28 -1.50 4.03 -2.42
N SER A 29 -1.12 3.85 -3.68
CA SER A 29 -0.50 4.89 -4.51
C SER A 29 -1.08 5.00 -5.92
N VAL A 30 -2.22 4.35 -6.18
CA VAL A 30 -3.00 4.58 -7.42
C VAL A 30 -3.29 6.08 -7.55
N PRO A 31 -3.10 6.71 -8.73
CA PRO A 31 -3.28 8.15 -8.89
C PRO A 31 -4.60 8.67 -8.34
N PHE A 32 -4.49 9.81 -7.64
CA PHE A 32 -5.48 10.34 -6.71
C PHE A 32 -5.81 9.38 -5.54
N ALA A 33 -4.76 9.01 -4.77
CA ALA A 33 -4.85 8.19 -3.56
C ALA A 33 -5.37 8.99 -2.34
N SER A 34 -6.53 9.65 -2.44
CA SER A 34 -7.12 10.33 -1.29
C SER A 34 -7.62 9.35 -0.22
N HIS A 35 -7.93 9.88 0.96
CA HIS A 35 -8.45 9.08 2.07
C HIS A 35 -9.68 8.26 1.64
N GLY A 36 -9.63 6.94 1.85
CA GLY A 36 -10.71 5.99 1.56
C GLY A 36 -10.76 5.47 0.11
N GLU A 37 -9.89 5.94 -0.79
CA GLU A 37 -9.90 5.54 -2.20
C GLU A 37 -9.58 4.05 -2.41
N ASP A 38 -8.79 3.46 -1.51
CA ASP A 38 -8.42 2.05 -1.54
C ASP A 38 -9.59 1.09 -1.27
N ALA A 39 -10.59 1.53 -0.49
CA ALA A 39 -11.76 0.73 -0.11
C ALA A 39 -12.52 0.17 -1.31
N THR A 40 -12.69 0.98 -2.35
CA THR A 40 -13.36 0.58 -3.60
C THR A 40 -12.61 -0.51 -4.36
N GLY A 41 -11.28 -0.59 -4.20
CA GLY A 41 -10.45 -1.61 -4.85
C GLY A 41 -10.71 -3.02 -4.31
N TYR A 42 -11.01 -3.17 -3.02
CA TYR A 42 -11.23 -4.49 -2.41
C TYR A 42 -12.68 -4.77 -2.01
N PHE A 43 -13.48 -3.78 -1.58
CA PHE A 43 -14.92 -3.97 -1.32
C PHE A 43 -15.79 -3.75 -2.57
N GLY A 44 -15.40 -2.85 -3.47
CA GLY A 44 -16.16 -2.51 -4.67
C GLY A 44 -17.28 -1.47 -4.44
N PRO A 45 -17.91 -0.98 -5.52
CA PRO A 45 -17.49 -1.17 -6.92
C PRO A 45 -16.14 -0.48 -7.21
N ALA A 46 -15.33 -1.06 -8.09
CA ALA A 46 -14.02 -0.51 -8.43
C ALA A 46 -14.16 0.76 -9.30
N LYS A 47 -13.30 1.75 -9.06
CA LYS A 47 -13.27 3.00 -9.84
C LYS A 47 -12.56 2.81 -11.19
N PRO A 48 -12.73 3.73 -12.17
CA PRO A 48 -12.07 3.63 -13.47
C PRO A 48 -10.53 3.52 -13.41
N ASN A 49 -9.90 4.12 -12.39
CA ASN A 49 -8.46 4.04 -12.13
C ASN A 49 -8.00 2.75 -11.42
N GLN A 50 -8.94 1.87 -11.07
CA GLN A 50 -8.73 0.57 -10.46
C GLN A 50 -9.17 -0.54 -11.43
N PRO A 51 -8.35 -0.89 -12.42
CA PRO A 51 -8.74 -1.85 -13.44
C PRO A 51 -9.06 -3.21 -12.81
N ARG A 52 -9.87 -4.02 -13.51
CA ARG A 52 -10.34 -5.33 -13.01
C ARG A 52 -9.22 -6.20 -12.45
N ALA A 53 -8.07 -6.25 -13.13
CA ALA A 53 -6.91 -7.02 -12.69
C ALA A 53 -6.38 -6.54 -11.31
N PHE A 54 -6.27 -5.22 -11.12
CA PHE A 54 -5.86 -4.62 -9.85
C PHE A 54 -6.86 -4.93 -8.73
N ALA A 55 -8.16 -4.72 -8.97
CA ALA A 55 -9.19 -5.00 -7.97
C ALA A 55 -9.24 -6.49 -7.57
N LEU A 56 -9.12 -7.41 -8.55
CA LEU A 56 -9.04 -8.85 -8.29
C LEU A 56 -7.81 -9.23 -7.46
N MET A 57 -6.66 -8.65 -7.77
CA MET A 57 -5.44 -8.83 -7.02
C MET A 57 -5.61 -8.32 -5.58
N PHE A 58 -6.12 -7.11 -5.37
CA PHE A 58 -6.32 -6.53 -4.05
C PHE A 58 -7.29 -7.39 -3.20
N ARG A 59 -8.38 -7.86 -3.80
CA ARG A 59 -9.32 -8.80 -3.15
C ARG A 59 -8.66 -10.12 -2.76
N ARG A 60 -7.75 -10.64 -3.58
CA ARG A 60 -7.00 -11.87 -3.27
C ARG A 60 -6.06 -11.66 -2.10
N ILE A 61 -5.36 -10.52 -2.04
CA ILE A 61 -4.51 -10.12 -0.91
C ILE A 61 -5.34 -10.10 0.37
N SER A 62 -6.41 -9.31 0.40
CA SER A 62 -7.19 -9.06 1.62
C SER A 62 -7.99 -10.29 2.06
N GLY A 63 -8.73 -10.92 1.15
CA GLY A 63 -9.64 -12.01 1.49
C GLY A 63 -8.97 -13.38 1.56
N LYS A 64 -8.35 -13.82 0.47
CA LYS A 64 -7.74 -15.17 0.41
C LYS A 64 -6.43 -15.23 1.18
N GLY A 65 -5.59 -14.20 1.02
CA GLY A 65 -4.27 -14.13 1.62
C GLY A 65 -4.34 -13.84 3.12
N PHE A 66 -4.77 -12.64 3.48
CA PHE A 66 -4.74 -12.17 4.88
C PHE A 66 -5.75 -12.91 5.75
N VAL A 67 -7.04 -12.83 5.43
CA VAL A 67 -8.12 -13.35 6.30
C VAL A 67 -8.12 -14.89 6.37
N ARG A 68 -7.89 -15.59 5.25
CA ARG A 68 -8.09 -17.05 5.20
C ARG A 68 -6.84 -17.90 5.36
N ARG A 69 -5.66 -17.43 4.96
CA ARG A 69 -4.47 -18.29 4.82
C ARG A 69 -3.21 -17.77 5.48
N SER A 70 -3.19 -16.49 5.90
CA SER A 70 -1.97 -15.79 6.29
C SER A 70 -0.83 -15.90 5.25
N ASP A 71 -1.19 -16.04 3.97
CA ASP A 71 -0.25 -16.13 2.84
C ASP A 71 -0.51 -14.97 1.87
N LEU A 72 0.34 -13.94 1.97
CA LEU A 72 0.25 -12.73 1.16
C LEU A 72 1.15 -12.83 -0.08
N SER A 73 1.00 -13.91 -0.85
CA SER A 73 1.73 -14.09 -2.10
C SER A 73 0.85 -13.72 -3.30
N VAL A 74 1.35 -12.82 -4.15
CA VAL A 74 0.68 -12.35 -5.37
C VAL A 74 1.69 -12.34 -6.51
N GLU A 75 1.32 -12.94 -7.65
CA GLU A 75 2.14 -12.92 -8.88
C GLU A 75 3.59 -13.39 -8.65
N GLY A 76 3.78 -14.37 -7.77
CA GLY A 76 5.10 -14.92 -7.44
C GLY A 76 5.90 -14.09 -6.42
N GLN A 77 5.37 -12.95 -5.98
CA GLN A 77 5.97 -12.12 -4.96
C GLN A 77 5.30 -12.36 -3.60
N ARG A 78 6.10 -12.73 -2.60
CA ARG A 78 5.65 -12.85 -1.21
C ARG A 78 5.76 -11.50 -0.51
N PHE A 79 4.70 -11.07 0.16
CA PHE A 79 4.75 -9.81 0.90
C PHE A 79 5.55 -9.98 2.18
N PRO A 80 6.46 -9.04 2.47
CA PRO A 80 7.26 -9.12 3.68
C PRO A 80 6.41 -8.82 4.90
N ALA A 81 6.63 -9.58 5.97
CA ALA A 81 6.21 -9.14 7.29
C ALA A 81 6.96 -7.84 7.64
N TRP A 82 6.28 -6.94 8.33
CA TRP A 82 6.86 -5.69 8.82
C TRP A 82 8.00 -6.01 9.77
N LYS A 83 9.13 -5.32 9.58
CA LYS A 83 10.28 -5.35 10.49
C LYS A 83 10.49 -3.95 11.05
N ALA A 84 10.67 -3.86 12.37
CA ALA A 84 11.03 -2.61 13.01
C ALA A 84 12.41 -2.12 12.53
N GLY A 85 12.55 -0.81 12.38
CA GLY A 85 13.83 -0.18 12.03
C GLY A 85 14.09 -0.08 10.54
N ARG A 86 15.38 -0.12 10.16
CA ARG A 86 15.85 0.21 8.79
C ARG A 86 15.49 -0.82 7.73
N ASP A 87 15.16 -2.04 8.14
CA ASP A 87 14.77 -3.11 7.23
C ASP A 87 13.25 -3.16 7.00
N SER A 88 12.52 -2.12 7.42
CA SER A 88 11.09 -1.98 7.18
C SER A 88 10.80 -1.94 5.68
N ARG A 89 9.82 -2.75 5.27
CA ARG A 89 9.35 -2.87 3.90
C ARG A 89 7.83 -2.74 3.88
N VAL A 90 7.32 -2.04 2.88
CA VAL A 90 5.87 -1.90 2.63
C VAL A 90 5.53 -2.43 1.26
N LEU A 91 4.29 -2.89 1.12
CA LEU A 91 3.70 -3.18 -0.17
C LEU A 91 3.19 -1.89 -0.80
N ASN A 92 3.74 -1.49 -1.94
CA ASN A 92 3.20 -0.38 -2.71
C ASN A 92 2.14 -0.91 -3.70
N LEU A 93 0.87 -0.58 -3.46
CA LEU A 93 -0.25 -0.87 -4.33
C LEU A 93 -0.47 0.30 -5.29
N ASN A 94 -0.01 0.16 -6.53
CA ASN A 94 -0.09 1.20 -7.54
C ASN A 94 -0.61 0.67 -8.88
N THR A 95 -0.90 1.57 -9.81
CA THR A 95 -1.17 1.30 -11.22
C THR A 95 -0.23 2.10 -12.12
N THR A 96 -0.18 1.73 -13.40
CA THR A 96 0.61 2.43 -14.43
C THR A 96 -0.01 2.23 -15.81
N GLY A 97 0.36 3.09 -16.77
CA GLY A 97 -0.24 3.10 -18.10
C GLY A 97 -1.66 3.66 -18.11
N GLY A 98 -2.42 3.35 -19.16
CA GLY A 98 -3.78 3.81 -19.34
C GLY A 98 -3.92 5.11 -20.12
N VAL A 99 -5.16 5.54 -20.27
CA VAL A 99 -5.55 6.81 -20.89
C VAL A 99 -5.85 7.82 -19.79
N PRO A 100 -5.29 9.04 -19.84
CA PRO A 100 -5.57 10.06 -18.84
C PRO A 100 -7.04 10.51 -18.94
N TYR A 101 -7.66 10.77 -17.79
CA TYR A 101 -8.96 11.43 -17.68
C TYR A 101 -8.97 12.39 -16.50
N GLU A 102 -9.82 13.41 -16.60
CA GLU A 102 -10.00 14.39 -15.54
C GLU A 102 -11.19 14.00 -14.65
N LEU A 103 -11.02 14.16 -13.35
CA LEU A 103 -12.08 14.03 -12.37
C LEU A 103 -12.07 15.26 -11.47
N GLU A 104 -13.21 15.92 -11.34
CA GLU A 104 -13.40 16.93 -10.29
C GLU A 104 -13.60 16.22 -8.95
N THR A 105 -12.75 16.55 -7.99
CA THR A 105 -12.81 15.98 -6.64
C THR A 105 -13.90 16.65 -5.82
N GLN A 106 -14.28 16.06 -4.68
CA GLN A 106 -15.25 16.66 -3.74
C GLN A 106 -14.84 18.05 -3.19
N TYR A 107 -13.59 18.47 -3.44
CA TYR A 107 -13.04 19.77 -3.03
C TYR A 107 -13.02 20.78 -4.19
N GLY A 108 -13.63 20.48 -5.33
CA GLY A 108 -13.64 21.35 -6.52
C GLY A 108 -12.28 21.44 -7.24
N VAL A 109 -11.36 20.53 -6.93
CA VAL A 109 -10.05 20.46 -7.60
C VAL A 109 -10.10 19.37 -8.67
N THR A 110 -9.72 19.71 -9.90
CA THR A 110 -9.57 18.74 -10.99
C THR A 110 -8.25 17.99 -10.86
N VAL A 111 -8.31 16.65 -10.96
CA VAL A 111 -7.14 15.77 -10.94
C VAL A 111 -7.10 14.90 -12.18
N THR A 112 -5.90 14.61 -12.66
CA THR A 112 -5.68 13.63 -13.73
C THR A 112 -5.52 12.23 -13.13
N GLN A 113 -6.32 11.29 -13.60
CA GLN A 113 -6.23 9.87 -13.30
C GLN A 113 -6.10 9.09 -14.62
N PHE A 114 -5.95 7.76 -14.55
CA PHE A 114 -5.77 6.92 -15.73
C PHE A 114 -6.78 5.79 -15.73
N HIS A 115 -7.44 5.52 -16.85
CA HIS A 115 -8.40 4.43 -17.00
C HIS A 115 -8.07 3.55 -18.23
N ASP A 116 -8.77 2.43 -18.36
CA ASP A 116 -8.61 1.53 -19.50
C ASP A 116 -8.95 2.20 -20.85
N PRO A 117 -8.31 1.79 -21.96
CA PRO A 117 -7.40 0.65 -22.08
C PRO A 117 -5.99 0.93 -21.56
N GLY A 118 -5.38 -0.08 -20.92
CA GLY A 118 -3.92 -0.14 -20.73
C GLY A 118 -3.43 0.17 -19.31
N VAL A 119 -4.32 0.46 -18.36
CA VAL A 119 -3.97 0.57 -16.94
C VAL A 119 -3.65 -0.83 -16.42
N ARG A 120 -2.51 -0.95 -15.75
CA ARG A 120 -2.02 -2.22 -15.21
C ARG A 120 -1.62 -2.04 -13.75
N ALA A 121 -1.79 -3.09 -12.96
CA ALA A 121 -1.26 -3.11 -11.60
C ALA A 121 0.27 -3.00 -11.64
N LYS A 122 0.83 -2.17 -10.78
CA LYS A 122 2.27 -2.02 -10.55
C LYS A 122 2.52 -2.19 -9.07
N VAL A 123 2.48 -3.44 -8.62
CA VAL A 123 2.69 -3.79 -7.23
C VAL A 123 4.15 -4.13 -7.00
N SER A 124 4.72 -3.60 -5.91
CA SER A 124 6.09 -3.89 -5.54
C SER A 124 6.28 -3.81 -4.03
N THR A 125 7.36 -4.41 -3.54
CA THR A 125 7.81 -4.22 -2.17
C THR A 125 8.87 -3.13 -2.19
N VAL A 126 8.68 -2.10 -1.38
CA VAL A 126 9.58 -0.94 -1.33
C VAL A 126 10.08 -0.72 0.09
N ASP A 127 11.16 0.04 0.19
CA ASP A 127 11.71 0.53 1.44
C ASP A 127 10.76 1.55 2.07
N ALA A 128 10.32 1.30 3.31
CA ALA A 128 9.34 2.15 3.97
C ALA A 128 9.91 3.56 4.24
N ILE A 129 11.18 3.64 4.65
CA ILE A 129 11.83 4.90 4.99
C ILE A 129 12.06 5.74 3.74
N LYS A 130 12.50 5.12 2.64
CA LYS A 130 12.70 5.83 1.37
C LYS A 130 11.39 6.30 0.76
N LEU A 131 10.31 5.53 0.92
CA LEU A 131 8.99 5.91 0.39
C LEU A 131 8.47 7.21 0.99
N GLU A 132 8.68 7.44 2.29
CA GLU A 132 8.32 8.69 3.00
C GLU A 132 9.30 9.84 2.74
N GLY A 133 10.21 9.72 1.76
CA GLY A 133 11.20 10.75 1.46
C GLY A 133 12.44 10.74 2.35
N GLY A 134 12.77 9.62 3.00
CA GLY A 134 14.09 9.37 3.58
C GLY A 134 14.40 9.98 4.95
N ASN A 135 13.46 10.70 5.57
CA ASN A 135 13.72 11.48 6.80
C ASN A 135 13.49 10.72 8.13
N GLY A 136 13.17 9.43 8.08
CA GLY A 136 12.83 8.61 9.25
C GLY A 136 13.94 7.66 9.72
N VAL A 137 15.10 8.18 10.14
CA VAL A 137 16.16 7.34 10.73
C VAL A 137 16.56 7.83 12.12
N SER A 138 16.10 7.12 13.16
CA SER A 138 16.94 6.57 14.24
C SER A 138 16.08 6.02 15.38
N TYR A 139 16.03 4.70 15.53
CA TYR A 139 15.90 4.09 16.85
C TYR A 139 16.74 2.82 16.89
N GLY A 140 17.93 2.97 17.45
CA GLY A 140 18.78 1.89 17.91
C GLY A 140 19.47 2.42 19.16
N ARG A 141 18.97 2.05 20.34
CA ARG A 141 19.78 2.13 21.55
C ARG A 141 20.96 1.19 21.33
N SER A 142 22.16 1.75 21.24
CA SER A 142 23.38 0.97 21.47
C SER A 142 23.25 0.34 22.85
N ARG A 143 23.48 -0.98 22.92
CA ARG A 143 23.80 -1.62 24.18
C ARG A 143 25.20 -1.21 24.60
#